data_AF-A0A496R1Y7-F1
#
_entry.id   AF-A0A496R1Y7-F1
#
_cell.length_a   1.000
_cell.length_b   1.000
_cell.length_c   1.000
_cell.angle_alpha   90.00
_cell.angle_beta   90.00
_cell.angle_gamma   90.00
#
_symmetry.space_group_name_H-M   'P 1'
#
loop_
_entity.id
_entity.type
_entity.pdbx_description
1 polymer ?
#
loop_
_entity_poly.entity_id
_entity_poly.type
_entity_poly.pdbx_seq_one_letter_code
_entity_poly.pdbx_strand_id
1 'polypeptide(L)' 'MDFQDYYSPCNLCSHNCGVNRLTGQRGLCGETGELRLAKAGLHFGEEPPLTGSGG' A
#
# COMPACT_ATOMS: atom_id res chain seq x y z
N MET A 1 -15.69 -10.43 4.34
CA MET A 1 -14.56 -10.25 3.41
C MET A 1 -13.31 -10.28 4.24
N ASP A 2 -12.47 -11.27 4.00
CA ASP A 2 -11.14 -11.35 4.57
C ASP A 2 -10.20 -10.49 3.69
N PHE A 3 -9.17 -9.88 4.25
CA PHE A 3 -8.18 -9.12 3.47
C PHE A 3 -7.46 -10.03 2.45
N GLN A 4 -7.40 -11.33 2.72
CA GLN A 4 -6.81 -12.35 1.84
C GLN A 4 -7.51 -12.44 0.49
N ASP A 5 -8.81 -12.10 0.42
CA ASP A 5 -9.62 -12.15 -0.82
C ASP A 5 -9.06 -11.20 -1.91
N TYR A 6 -8.38 -10.11 -1.52
CA TYR A 6 -7.78 -9.15 -2.45
C TYR A 6 -6.43 -9.60 -3.04
N TYR A 7 -5.85 -10.67 -2.48
CA TYR A 7 -4.51 -11.14 -2.81
C TYR A 7 -4.55 -12.34 -3.76
N SER A 8 -5.74 -12.88 -4.06
CA SER A 8 -5.92 -14.03 -4.97
C SER A 8 -7.32 -14.06 -5.61
N PRO A 9 -7.48 -13.60 -6.87
CA PRO A 9 -6.46 -13.04 -7.75
C PRO A 9 -6.14 -11.57 -7.42
N CYS A 10 -4.85 -11.21 -7.38
CA CYS A 10 -4.42 -9.84 -7.12
C CYS A 10 -4.47 -8.96 -8.37
N ASN A 11 -5.35 -7.96 -8.35
CA ASN A 11 -5.56 -6.98 -9.43
C ASN A 11 -5.22 -5.53 -9.01
N LEU A 12 -4.33 -5.38 -8.02
CA LEU A 12 -3.97 -4.05 -7.49
C LEU A 12 -3.02 -3.25 -8.39
N CYS A 13 -2.27 -3.92 -9.28
CA CYS A 13 -1.41 -3.23 -10.24
C CYS A 13 -2.16 -2.92 -11.55
N SER A 14 -1.74 -1.87 -12.26
CA SER A 14 -2.32 -1.47 -13.55
C SER A 14 -2.23 -2.54 -14.64
N HIS A 15 -1.35 -3.52 -14.49
CA HIS A 15 -1.19 -4.65 -15.40
C HIS A 15 -2.19 -5.79 -15.14
N ASN A 16 -3.04 -5.71 -14.11
CA ASN A 16 -4.00 -6.75 -13.73
C ASN A 16 -3.37 -8.15 -13.69
N CYS A 17 -2.24 -8.28 -12.99
CA CYS A 17 -1.43 -9.50 -13.07
C CYS A 17 -2.14 -10.78 -12.62
N GLY A 18 -3.22 -10.69 -11.84
CA GLY A 18 -4.08 -11.81 -11.47
C GLY A 18 -3.43 -12.91 -10.63
N VAL A 19 -2.19 -12.72 -10.17
CA VAL A 19 -1.44 -13.76 -9.45
C VAL A 19 -2.00 -13.98 -8.04
N ASN A 20 -1.77 -15.17 -7.50
CA ASN A 20 -2.06 -15.48 -6.10
C ASN A 20 -0.84 -15.10 -5.22
N ARG A 21 -0.96 -14.00 -4.49
CA ARG A 21 0.11 -13.53 -3.59
C ARG A 21 0.25 -14.40 -2.34
N LEU A 22 -0.80 -15.11 -1.94
CA LEU A 22 -0.82 -15.98 -0.77
C LEU A 22 0.06 -17.23 -0.97
N THR A 23 0.39 -17.57 -2.22
CA THR A 23 1.30 -18.67 -2.57
C THR A 23 2.71 -18.21 -2.95
N GLY A 24 3.01 -16.92 -2.76
CA GLY A 24 4.32 -16.34 -3.08
C GLY A 24 4.54 -16.01 -4.56
N GLN A 25 3.51 -16.10 -5.41
CA GLN A 25 3.65 -15.74 -6.83
C GLN A 25 3.92 -14.24 -7.01
N ARG A 26 4.78 -13.93 -7.98
CA ARG A 26 5.11 -12.57 -8.40
C ARG A 26 4.61 -12.31 -9.81
N GLY A 27 3.82 -11.25 -9.97
CA GLY A 27 3.45 -10.70 -11.27
C GLY A 27 4.52 -9.73 -11.79
N LEU A 28 4.24 -9.08 -12.92
CA LEU A 28 5.14 -8.11 -13.55
C LEU A 28 5.57 -6.96 -12.62
N CYS A 29 4.69 -6.52 -11.70
CA CYS A 29 5.00 -5.44 -10.76
C CYS A 29 6.01 -5.83 -9.67
N GLY A 30 6.35 -7.12 -9.52
CA GLY A 30 7.34 -7.59 -8.56
C GLY A 30 6.92 -7.60 -7.09
N GLU A 31 5.76 -7.02 -6.75
CA GLU A 31 5.26 -6.98 -5.35
C GLU A 31 5.00 -8.38 -4.77
N THR A 32 4.93 -8.47 -3.44
CA THR A 32 4.74 -9.72 -2.67
C THR A 32 3.43 -9.72 -1.89
N GLY A 33 3.11 -10.84 -1.23
CA GLY A 33 2.04 -10.91 -0.22
C GLY A 33 2.43 -10.34 1.15
N GLU A 34 3.72 -10.03 1.34
CA GLU A 34 4.28 -9.55 2.61
C GLU A 34 4.27 -8.02 2.70
N LEU A 35 3.99 -7.50 3.90
CA LEU A 35 4.04 -6.08 4.19
C LEU A 35 5.49 -5.58 4.25
N ARG A 36 5.76 -4.48 3.55
CA ARG A 36 7.06 -3.79 3.58
C ARG A 36 6.83 -2.30 3.84
N LEU A 37 7.36 -1.80 4.95
CA LEU A 37 7.20 -0.41 5.39
C LEU A 37 8.55 0.31 5.34
N ALA A 38 8.57 1.50 4.72
CA ALA A 38 9.74 2.37 4.73
C ALA A 38 9.83 3.22 6.01
N LYS A 39 8.69 3.62 6.56
CA LYS A 39 8.59 4.46 7.76
C LYS A 39 7.29 4.17 8.50
N ALA A 40 7.38 4.11 9.82
CA ALA A 40 6.24 4.16 10.72
C ALA A 40 6.52 5.21 11.79
N GLY A 41 5.72 6.27 11.83
CA GLY A 41 5.92 7.36 12.78
C GLY A 41 4.79 8.37 12.70
N LEU A 42 4.60 9.11 13.78
CA LEU A 42 3.64 10.21 13.83
C LEU A 42 4.10 11.32 12.88
N HIS A 43 3.17 11.79 12.04
CA HIS A 43 3.43 12.85 11.09
C HIS A 43 2.78 14.14 11.58
N PHE A 44 3.60 15.13 11.96
CA PHE A 44 3.14 16.40 12.54
C PHE A 44 3.03 17.53 11.50
N GLY A 45 2.80 17.17 10.24
CA GLY A 45 2.84 18.11 9.10
C GLY A 45 4.26 18.31 8.59
N GLU A 46 4.40 18.57 7.29
CA GLU A 46 5.71 18.92 6.70
C GLU A 46 5.96 20.44 6.78
N GLU A 47 4.93 21.23 6.50
CA GLU A 47 5.02 22.69 6.53
C GLU A 47 4.38 23.28 7.81
N PRO A 48 4.91 24.41 8.32
CA PRO A 48 4.25 25.18 9.37
C PRO A 48 2.85 25.64 8.92
N PRO A 49 1.91 25.86 9.86
CA PRO A 49 0.64 26.50 9.53
C PRO A 49 0.84 27.82 8.78
N LEU A 50 0.15 27.98 7.65
CA LEU A 50 0.20 29.22 6.83
C LEU A 50 -0.40 30.42 7.56
N THR A 51 -1.28 30.17 8.52
CA THR A 51 -1.93 31.19 9.33
C THR A 51 -1.79 30.86 10.81
N GLY A 52 -1.62 31.91 11.61
CA GLY A 52 -1.54 31.82 13.06
C GLY A 52 -2.93 31.89 13.72
N SER A 53 -2.95 32.22 15.01
CA SER A 53 -4.20 32.46 15.73
C SER A 53 -4.91 33.70 15.20
N GLY A 54 -6.13 33.56 14.68
CA GLY A 54 -6.97 34.68 14.22
C GLY A 54 -7.36 34.66 12.75
N GLY A 55 -6.80 33.74 11.95
CA GLY A 55 -7.06 33.66 10.51
C GLY A 55 -6.07 34.50 9.71
#